data_AF-A0A1F2WY34-F1
#
_entry.id   AF-A0A1F2WY34-F1
#
_cell.length_a   1.000
_cell.length_b   1.000
_cell.length_c   1.000
_cell.angle_alpha   90.00
_cell.angle_beta   90.00
_cell.angle_gamma   90.00
#
_symmetry.space_group_name_H-M   'P 1'
#
loop_
_entity.id
_entity.type
_entity.pdbx_description
1 polymer ?
#
loop_
_entity_poly.entity_id
_entity_poly.type
_entity_poly.pdbx_seq_one_letter_code
_entity_poly.pdbx_strand_id
1 'polypeptide(L)' 'MVILLLGLFGALATLIPIVFGLGLYCLPTIVALIRKHANKSPIILVNLLLGWTLIGWAVALIWAFTDNAAD' A
#
# COMPACT_ATOMS: atom_id res chain seq x y z
N MET A 1 14.91 11.52 -33.08
CA MET A 1 14.62 12.51 -32.02
C MET A 1 13.18 12.41 -31.50
N VAL A 2 12.15 12.51 -32.35
CA VAL A 2 10.73 12.43 -31.93
C VAL A 2 10.34 11.11 -31.26
N ILE A 3 10.77 9.96 -31.79
CA ILE A 3 10.47 8.62 -31.22
C ILE A 3 11.06 8.47 -29.81
N LEU A 4 12.24 9.07 -29.55
CA LEU A 4 12.88 9.05 -28.23
C LEU A 4 12.10 9.90 -27.21
N LEU A 5 11.55 11.04 -27.65
CA LEU A 5 10.72 11.91 -26.80
C LEU A 5 9.38 11.27 -26.44
N LEU A 6 8.75 10.56 -27.38
CA LEU A 6 7.51 9.81 -27.13
C LEU A 6 7.71 8.64 -26.14
N GLY A 7 8.84 7.92 -26.26
CA GLY A 7 9.19 6.84 -25.35
C GLY A 7 9.45 7.32 -23.91
N LEU A 8 10.11 8.46 -23.75
CA LEU A 8 10.36 9.05 -22.43
C LEU A 8 9.06 9.53 -21.75
N PHE A 9 8.17 10.18 -22.51
CA PHE A 9 6.89 10.64 -21.98
C PHE A 9 6.01 9.47 -21.52
N GLY A 10 5.97 8.38 -22.31
CA GLY A 10 5.28 7.15 -21.92
C GLY A 10 5.86 6.52 -20.65
N ALA A 11 7.19 6.42 -20.57
CA ALA A 11 7.86 5.87 -19.38
C ALA A 11 7.56 6.69 -18.12
N LEU A 12 7.70 8.02 -18.18
CA LEU A 12 7.40 8.90 -17.04
C LEU A 12 5.92 8.86 -16.64
N ALA A 13 5.01 8.83 -17.61
CA ALA A 13 3.57 8.72 -17.37
C ALA A 13 3.18 7.40 -16.67
N THR A 14 3.93 6.32 -16.89
CA THR A 14 3.72 5.04 -16.20
C THR A 14 4.42 4.94 -14.85
N LEU A 15 5.62 5.50 -14.69
CA LEU A 15 6.41 5.37 -13.46
C LEU A 15 5.80 6.13 -12.29
N ILE A 16 5.25 7.32 -12.53
CA ILE A 16 4.64 8.16 -11.49
C ILE A 16 3.49 7.45 -10.75
N PRO A 17 2.45 6.92 -11.42
CA PRO A 17 1.35 6.22 -10.76
C PRO A 17 1.79 4.90 -10.11
N ILE A 18 2.83 4.23 -10.65
CA ILE A 18 3.39 3.02 -10.02
C ILE A 18 4.05 3.35 -8.69
N VAL A 19 4.91 4.37 -8.64
CA VAL A 19 5.58 4.79 -7.40
C VAL A 19 4.56 5.28 -6.37
N PHE A 20 3.57 6.07 -6.81
CA PHE A 20 2.50 6.55 -5.92
C PHE A 20 1.62 5.40 -5.42
N GLY A 21 1.27 4.46 -6.30
CA GLY A 21 0.51 3.25 -5.96
C GLY A 21 1.25 2.35 -4.98
N LEU A 22 2.56 2.16 -5.14
CA LEU A 22 3.41 1.42 -4.20
C LEU A 22 3.50 2.11 -2.84
N GLY A 23 3.59 3.45 -2.82
CA GLY A 23 3.54 4.22 -1.57
C GLY A 23 2.22 4.03 -0.83
N LEU A 24 1.09 4.11 -1.54
CA LEU A 24 -0.24 3.85 -0.98
C LEU A 24 -0.41 2.39 -0.55
N TYR A 25 0.14 1.44 -1.28
CA TYR A 25 0.11 0.02 -0.91
C TYR A 25 0.76 -0.24 0.44
N CYS A 26 1.81 0.52 0.78
CA CYS A 26 2.51 0.39 2.05
C CYS A 26 1.85 1.13 3.21
N LEU A 27 0.82 1.97 2.99
CA LEU A 27 0.13 2.72 4.06
C LEU A 27 -0.36 1.85 5.23
N PRO A 28 -1.14 0.77 5.02
CA PRO A 28 -1.64 -0.04 6.14
C PRO A 28 -0.49 -0.69 6.94
N THR A 29 0.60 -1.09 6.28
CA THR A 29 1.81 -1.59 6.96
C THR A 29 2.47 -0.49 7.79
N ILE A 30 2.61 0.73 7.24
CA ILE A 30 3.22 1.87 7.94
C ILE A 30 2.38 2.26 9.17
N VAL A 31 1.06 2.33 9.03
CA VAL A 31 0.14 2.66 10.13
C VAL A 31 0.24 1.63 11.25
N ALA A 32 0.27 0.34 10.92
CA ALA A 32 0.43 -0.73 11.91
C ALA A 32 1.79 -0.68 12.65
N LEU A 33 2.87 -0.30 11.94
CA LEU A 33 4.20 -0.14 12.53
C LEU A 33 4.28 1.06 13.47
N ILE A 34 3.76 2.22 13.06
CA ILE A 34 3.75 3.45 13.86
C ILE A 34 2.93 3.27 15.14
N ARG A 35 1.76 2.61 15.05
CA ARG A 35 0.88 2.37 16.20
C ARG A 35 1.38 1.28 17.16
N LYS A 36 2.53 0.63 16.89
CA LYS A 36 3.07 -0.49 17.69
C LYS A 36 2.02 -1.56 18.03
N HIS A 37 1.08 -1.80 17.12
CA HIS A 37 -0.04 -2.73 17.33
C HIS A 37 0.44 -4.11 17.76
N ALA A 38 -0.19 -4.81 18.71
CA ALA A 38 0.28 -6.17 19.05
C ALA A 38 0.09 -7.14 17.85
N ASN A 39 -0.90 -6.85 17.01
CA ASN A 39 -1.30 -7.68 15.86
C ASN A 39 -0.74 -7.15 14.52
N LYS A 40 0.53 -6.71 14.49
CA LYS A 40 1.21 -6.25 13.26
C LYS A 40 1.32 -7.34 12.20
N SER A 41 1.59 -8.57 12.65
CA SER A 41 1.84 -9.71 11.79
C SER A 41 0.68 -10.01 10.83
N PRO A 42 -0.58 -10.14 11.30
CA PRO A 42 -1.69 -10.39 10.39
C PRO A 42 -2.05 -9.20 9.50
N ILE A 43 -1.87 -7.94 9.94
CA ILE A 43 -2.07 -6.76 9.08
C ILE A 43 -1.06 -6.76 7.92
N ILE A 44 0.21 -7.10 8.20
CA ILE A 44 1.25 -7.23 7.17
C ILE A 44 0.91 -8.39 6.22
N LEU A 45 0.44 -9.52 6.75
CA LEU A 45 0.10 -10.70 5.95
C LEU A 45 -1.08 -10.43 5.01
N VAL A 46 -2.13 -9.77 5.49
CA VAL A 46 -3.28 -9.36 4.67
C VAL A 46 -2.85 -8.32 3.63
N ASN A 47 -2.02 -7.35 4.00
CA ASN A 47 -1.52 -6.37 3.04
C ASN A 47 -0.61 -7.02 1.96
N LEU A 48 0.18 -8.05 2.31
CA LEU A 48 1.05 -8.73 1.35
C LEU A 48 0.28 -9.69 0.44
N LEU A 49 -0.64 -10.48 1.00
CA LEU A 49 -1.38 -11.53 0.27
C LEU A 49 -2.64 -11.02 -0.43
N LEU A 50 -3.28 -9.98 0.09
CA LEU A 50 -4.56 -9.45 -0.38
C LEU A 50 -4.53 -7.95 -0.70
N GLY A 51 -3.43 -7.23 -0.42
CA GLY A 51 -3.33 -5.80 -0.74
C GLY A 51 -3.41 -5.50 -2.24
N TRP A 52 -3.15 -6.49 -3.11
CA TRP A 52 -3.37 -6.40 -4.56
C TRP A 52 -4.85 -6.27 -4.92
N THR A 53 -5.73 -6.56 -3.96
CA THR A 53 -7.16 -6.27 -4.06
C THR A 53 -7.47 -5.00 -3.26
N LEU A 54 -8.26 -4.09 -3.85
CA LEU A 54 -8.69 -2.86 -3.16
C LEU A 54 -9.37 -3.17 -1.82
N ILE A 55 -10.08 -4.30 -1.76
CA ILE A 55 -10.78 -4.78 -0.57
C ILE A 55 -9.80 -5.24 0.51
N GLY A 56 -8.81 -6.07 0.19
CA GLY A 56 -7.81 -6.52 1.16
C GLY A 56 -6.96 -5.38 1.71
N TRP A 57 -6.63 -4.40 0.87
CA TRP A 57 -5.96 -3.17 1.30
C TRP A 57 -6.83 -2.37 2.28
N ALA A 58 -8.12 -2.17 1.98
CA ALA A 58 -9.05 -1.45 2.85
C ALA A 58 -9.26 -2.16 4.20
N VAL A 59 -9.39 -3.49 4.19
CA VAL A 59 -9.50 -4.29 5.43
C VAL A 59 -8.23 -4.18 6.27
N ALA A 60 -7.04 -4.28 5.66
CA ALA A 60 -5.77 -4.10 6.37
C ALA A 60 -5.64 -2.69 6.97
N LEU A 61 -6.11 -1.67 6.26
CA LEU A 61 -6.12 -0.29 6.74
C LEU A 61 -7.07 -0.11 7.92
N ILE A 62 -8.33 -0.54 7.79
CA ILE A 62 -9.33 -0.48 8.87
C ILE A 62 -8.81 -1.24 10.10
N TRP A 63 -8.21 -2.41 9.90
CA TRP A 63 -7.65 -3.20 10.99
C TRP A 63 -6.44 -2.51 11.65
N ALA A 64 -5.61 -1.80 10.89
CA ALA A 64 -4.53 -0.99 11.44
C ALA A 64 -5.03 0.20 12.29
N PHE A 65 -6.27 0.65 12.07
CA PHE A 65 -6.93 1.71 12.84
C PHE A 65 -7.81 1.21 13.99
N THR A 66 -8.19 -0.06 14.03
CA THR A 66 -8.89 -0.62 15.19
C THR A 66 -7.90 -0.77 16.33
N ASP A 67 -8.17 -0.24 17.52
CA ASP A 67 -7.38 -0.63 18.69
C ASP A 67 -7.81 -2.04 19.12
N ASN A 68 -6.89 -2.83 19.68
CA ASN A 68 -7.25 -4.12 20.25
C ASN A 68 -8.34 -3.86 21.30
N ALA A 69 -9.57 -4.30 21.00
CA ALA A 69 -10.60 -4.50 22.00
C ALA A 69 -10.12 -5.64 22.92
N ALA A 70 -9.21 -5.31 23.81
CA ALA A 70 -8.96 -6.07 25.02
C ALA A 70 -9.79 -5.39 26.10
N ASP A 71 -11.07 -5.74 26.11
CA ASP A 71 -11.76 -6.02 27.37
C ASP A 71 -11.23 -7.38 27.89
#